data_AF-A0A7C7PNM3-F1
#
_entry.id   AF-A0A7C7PNM3-F1
#
_cell.length_a   1.000
_cell.length_b   1.000
_cell.length_c   1.000
_cell.angle_alpha   90.00
_cell.angle_beta   90.00
_cell.angle_gamma   90.00
#
_symmetry.space_group_name_H-M   'P 1'
#
loop_
_entity.id
_entity.type
_entity.pdbx_description
1 polymer ?
#
loop_
_entity_poly.entity_id
_entity_poly.type
_entity_poly.pdbx_seq_one_letter_code
_entity_poly.pdbx_strand_id
1 'polypeptide(L)'
;MLKVQDIDLFYGASQALRKVSLTAAKGAVTCVLGRNGVGKTSLLRAIAGQQAVKSGSITWEDEALNGLPPHQRARRGIAFVPQGREIFPLLSVEENLRSGYAALRRTERFIEDEVFDLFPVLKDMLRRRGGDLSGGQQQQLAIARALVMRPR
;
A
#
# COMPACT_ATOMS: atom_id res chain seq x y z
N MET A 1 -2.40 11.16 -10.05
CA MET A 1 -1.50 12.10 -9.34
C MET A 1 -2.03 12.20 -7.94
N LEU A 2 -1.16 12.00 -6.95
CA LEU A 2 -1.52 12.11 -5.55
C LEU A 2 -1.14 13.49 -5.04
N LYS A 3 -2.07 14.18 -4.38
CA LYS A 3 -1.83 15.47 -3.73
C LYS A 3 -2.24 15.41 -2.27
N VAL A 4 -1.36 15.88 -1.39
CA VAL A 4 -1.62 16.05 0.03
C VAL A 4 -1.45 17.54 0.32
N GLN A 5 -2.44 18.17 0.94
CA GLN A 5 -2.44 19.60 1.22
C GLN A 5 -2.75 19.86 2.69
N ASP A 6 -1.78 20.43 3.39
CA ASP A 6 -1.85 20.95 4.74
C ASP A 6 -2.53 19.99 5.73
N ILE A 7 -2.19 18.70 5.65
CA ILE A 7 -2.84 17.72 6.50
C ILE A 7 -2.30 17.77 7.92
N ASP A 8 -3.22 17.71 8.88
CA ASP A 8 -2.92 17.46 10.28
C ASP A 8 -3.47 16.10 10.69
N LEU A 9 -2.67 15.35 11.46
CA LEU A 9 -3.04 14.02 11.95
C LEU A 9 -2.61 13.88 13.41
N PHE A 10 -3.50 13.32 14.22
CA PHE A 10 -3.32 13.17 15.66
C PHE A 10 -3.50 11.70 16.06
N TYR A 11 -2.75 11.28 17.07
CA TYR A 11 -3.01 10.06 17.85
C TYR A 11 -3.33 10.49 19.28
N GLY A 12 -4.60 10.45 19.65
CA GLY A 12 -5.07 11.04 20.90
C GLY A 12 -4.71 12.54 20.95
N ALA A 13 -4.04 12.95 22.02
CA ALA A 13 -3.58 14.34 22.21
C ALA A 13 -2.29 14.67 21.42
N SER A 14 -1.58 13.67 20.88
CA SER A 14 -0.30 13.88 20.20
C SER A 14 -0.48 14.16 18.71
N GLN A 15 0.04 15.28 18.24
CA GLN A 15 0.02 15.64 16.81
C GLN A 15 1.21 15.01 16.08
N ALA A 16 0.93 14.07 15.17
CA ALA A 16 1.93 13.35 14.40
C ALA A 16 2.27 14.02 13.06
N LEU A 17 1.30 14.71 12.42
CA LEU A 17 1.51 15.50 11.20
C LEU A 17 1.03 16.93 11.44
N ARG A 18 1.82 17.90 11.01
CA ARG A 18 1.57 19.34 11.17
C ARG A 18 1.59 20.01 9.81
N LYS A 19 0.42 20.35 9.26
CA LYS A 19 0.25 20.99 7.94
C LYS A 19 1.16 20.41 6.85
N VAL A 20 1.17 19.08 6.71
CA VAL A 20 2.05 18.41 5.74
C VAL A 20 1.46 18.50 4.35
N SER A 21 2.29 18.92 3.39
CA SER A 21 1.94 19.04 1.97
C SER A 21 2.96 18.30 1.10
N LEU A 22 2.48 17.55 0.10
CA LEU A 22 3.33 16.93 -0.93
C LEU A 22 2.53 16.64 -2.19
N THR A 23 3.24 16.47 -3.30
CA THR A 23 2.66 15.96 -4.55
C THR A 23 3.50 14.79 -5.05
N ALA A 24 2.85 13.69 -5.43
CA ALA A 24 3.47 12.56 -6.12
C ALA A 24 2.92 12.48 -7.55
N ALA A 25 3.80 12.78 -8.51
CA ALA A 25 3.49 12.80 -9.93
C ALA A 25 3.34 11.38 -10.48
N LYS A 26 2.49 11.20 -11.51
CA LYS A 26 2.36 9.92 -12.20
C LYS A 26 3.68 9.58 -12.91
N GLY A 27 4.06 8.30 -12.90
CA GLY A 27 5.29 7.83 -13.55
C GLY A 27 6.60 8.24 -12.85
N ALA A 28 6.51 8.85 -11.66
CA ALA A 28 7.68 9.27 -10.89
C ALA A 28 7.73 8.58 -9.52
N VAL A 29 8.93 8.25 -9.07
CA VAL A 29 9.16 7.77 -7.71
C VAL A 29 9.31 8.98 -6.79
N THR A 30 8.35 9.17 -5.89
CA THR A 30 8.40 10.23 -4.87
C THR A 30 8.80 9.63 -3.53
N CYS A 31 9.90 10.13 -2.94
CA CYS A 31 10.42 9.62 -1.67
C CYS A 31 10.15 10.60 -0.51
N VAL A 32 9.69 10.07 0.62
CA VAL A 32 9.59 10.82 1.88
C VAL A 32 10.64 10.29 2.85
N LEU A 33 11.64 11.12 3.15
CA LEU A 33 12.77 10.77 4.00
C LEU A 33 12.74 11.54 5.33
N GLY A 34 13.44 10.99 6.33
CA GLY A 34 13.58 11.63 7.63
C GLY A 34 13.78 10.62 8.75
N ARG A 35 14.05 11.12 9.96
CA ARG A 35 14.34 10.31 11.16
C ARG A 35 13.16 9.43 11.58
N ASN A 36 13.41 8.43 12.41
CA ASN A 36 12.35 7.65 13.04
C ASN A 36 11.47 8.56 13.91
N GLY A 37 10.16 8.32 13.89
CA GLY A 37 9.18 9.14 14.63
C GLY A 37 8.74 10.44 13.94
N VAL A 38 9.34 10.84 12.81
CA VAL A 38 8.98 12.12 12.13
C VAL A 38 7.62 12.11 11.40
N GLY A 39 6.86 11.00 11.47
CA GLY A 39 5.51 10.93 10.88
C GLY A 39 5.41 10.26 9.51
N LYS A 40 6.49 9.72 8.92
CA LYS A 40 6.46 9.04 7.61
C LYS A 40 5.37 7.96 7.51
N THR A 41 5.33 7.05 8.48
CA THR A 41 4.32 5.99 8.52
C THR A 41 2.91 6.56 8.72
N SER A 42 2.77 7.62 9.52
CA SER A 42 1.48 8.31 9.72
C SER A 42 0.96 8.93 8.43
N LEU A 43 1.84 9.53 7.64
CA LEU A 43 1.51 10.08 6.32
C LEU A 43 1.04 8.97 5.36
N LEU A 44 1.77 7.86 5.25
CA LEU A 44 1.36 6.74 4.40
C LEU A 44 0.03 6.13 4.87
N ARG A 45 -0.18 5.99 6.18
CA ARG A 45 -1.46 5.54 6.75
C ARG A 45 -2.61 6.50 6.46
N ALA A 46 -2.35 7.81 6.49
CA ALA A 46 -3.33 8.83 6.11
C ALA A 46 -3.73 8.71 4.64
N ILE A 47 -2.76 8.51 3.74
CA ILE A 47 -2.98 8.31 2.30
C ILE A 47 -3.73 7.00 2.03
N ALA A 48 -3.38 5.92 2.73
CA ALA A 48 -4.06 4.63 2.63
C ALA A 48 -5.46 4.62 3.30
N GLY A 49 -5.83 5.68 4.03
CA GLY A 49 -7.10 5.79 4.76
C GLY A 49 -7.15 4.97 6.05
N GLN A 50 -6.02 4.44 6.52
CA GLN A 50 -5.93 3.70 7.77
C GLN A 50 -5.97 4.61 9.00
N GLN A 51 -5.69 5.91 8.81
CA GLN A 51 -5.82 6.94 9.83
C GLN A 51 -6.49 8.17 9.23
N ALA A 52 -7.48 8.71 9.93
CA ALA A 52 -8.17 9.91 9.48
C ALA A 52 -7.29 11.15 9.72
N VAL A 53 -7.31 12.08 8.76
CA VAL A 53 -6.75 13.42 8.94
C VAL A 53 -7.77 14.30 9.64
N LYS A 54 -7.32 15.19 10.52
CA LYS A 54 -8.18 16.13 11.25
C LYS A 54 -8.54 17.36 10.41
N SER A 55 -7.60 17.80 9.57
CA SER A 55 -7.70 18.94 8.65
C SER A 55 -6.84 18.69 7.42
N GLY A 56 -7.01 19.54 6.40
CA GLY A 56 -6.36 19.41 5.11
C GLY A 56 -7.05 18.41 4.18
N SER A 57 -6.47 18.19 3.01
CA SER A 57 -7.05 17.34 1.97
C SER A 57 -6.04 16.37 1.37
N ILE A 58 -6.55 15.22 0.94
CA ILE A 58 -5.81 14.25 0.13
C ILE A 58 -6.65 13.99 -1.11
N THR A 59 -6.05 14.18 -2.29
CA THR A 59 -6.70 13.88 -3.57
C THR A 59 -5.89 12.88 -4.39
N TRP A 60 -6.59 12.06 -5.14
CA TRP A 60 -6.03 11.09 -6.08
C TRP A 60 -6.71 11.24 -7.43
N GLU A 61 -5.95 11.63 -8.45
CA GLU A 61 -6.50 11.95 -9.78
C GLU A 61 -7.67 12.95 -9.70
N ASP A 62 -7.46 14.02 -8.93
CA ASP A 62 -8.44 15.08 -8.69
C ASP A 62 -9.70 14.66 -7.88
N GLU A 63 -9.81 13.39 -7.50
CA GLU A 63 -10.84 12.91 -6.58
C GLU A 63 -10.42 13.06 -5.12
N ALA A 64 -11.31 13.58 -4.28
CA ALA A 64 -11.08 13.66 -2.83
C ALA A 64 -11.10 12.27 -2.17
N LEU A 65 -10.12 12.01 -1.32
CA LEU A 65 -10.03 10.76 -0.54
C LEU A 65 -10.47 10.92 0.92
N ASN A 66 -10.59 12.15 1.42
CA ASN A 66 -11.01 12.42 2.80
C ASN A 66 -12.30 11.66 3.16
N GLY A 67 -12.32 11.02 4.31
CA GLY A 67 -13.47 10.20 4.77
C GLY A 67 -13.62 8.84 4.09
N LEU A 68 -12.95 8.57 2.95
CA LEU A 68 -13.04 7.27 2.30
C LEU A 68 -12.26 6.20 3.07
N PRO A 69 -12.87 5.04 3.38
CA PRO A 69 -12.20 3.94 4.08
C PRO A 69 -11.17 3.24 3.17
N PRO A 70 -10.20 2.49 3.74
CA PRO A 70 -9.10 1.87 2.99
C PRO A 70 -9.53 1.04 1.78
N HIS A 71 -10.59 0.22 1.92
CA HIS A 71 -11.05 -0.65 0.83
C HIS A 71 -11.60 0.14 -0.38
N GLN A 72 -12.13 1.35 -0.17
CA GLN A 72 -12.58 2.22 -1.27
C GLN A 72 -11.41 2.94 -1.94
N ARG A 73 -10.34 3.24 -1.20
CA ARG A 73 -9.09 3.79 -1.75
C ARG A 73 -8.34 2.74 -2.56
N ALA A 74 -8.30 1.50 -2.06
CA ALA A 74 -7.75 0.35 -2.78
C ALA A 74 -8.41 0.15 -4.15
N ARG A 75 -9.75 0.20 -4.21
CA ARG A 75 -10.51 0.11 -5.47
C ARG A 75 -10.24 1.25 -6.46
N ARG A 76 -9.68 2.37 -6.01
CA ARG A 76 -9.26 3.51 -6.86
C ARG A 76 -7.82 3.40 -7.35
N GLY A 77 -7.14 2.30 -7.03
CA GLY A 77 -5.77 2.03 -7.45
C GLY A 77 -4.70 2.40 -6.42
N ILE A 78 -5.06 2.64 -5.16
CA ILE A 78 -4.07 2.91 -4.10
C ILE A 78 -3.72 1.60 -3.39
N ALA A 79 -2.51 1.08 -3.61
CA ALA A 79 -1.98 -0.04 -2.85
C ALA A 79 -1.05 0.41 -1.73
N PHE A 80 -0.99 -0.36 -0.65
CA PHE A 80 -0.16 -0.05 0.52
C PHE A 80 0.63 -1.29 0.95
N VAL A 81 1.95 -1.14 1.03
CA VAL A 81 2.86 -2.15 1.58
C VAL A 81 3.40 -1.64 2.92
N PRO A 82 2.99 -2.23 4.06
CA PRO A 82 3.46 -1.80 5.36
C PRO A 82 4.92 -2.19 5.60
N GLN A 83 5.60 -1.47 6.51
CA GLN A 83 6.98 -1.76 6.91
C GLN A 83 7.15 -3.22 7.41
N GLY A 84 6.14 -3.76 8.08
CA GLY A 84 6.15 -5.12 8.61
C GLY A 84 5.83 -6.22 7.58
N ARG A 85 5.65 -5.87 6.29
CA ARG A 85 5.25 -6.76 5.16
C ARG A 85 3.81 -7.27 5.27
N GLU A 86 3.39 -7.68 6.46
CA GLU A 86 2.05 -8.17 6.82
C GLU A 86 1.55 -9.25 5.86
N ILE A 87 2.42 -10.18 5.47
CA ILE A 87 2.02 -11.38 4.72
C ILE A 87 1.19 -12.32 5.60
N PHE A 88 0.43 -13.21 4.99
CA PHE A 88 -0.27 -14.29 5.69
C PHE A 88 0.66 -15.50 5.79
N PRO A 89 1.30 -15.77 6.95
CA PRO A 89 2.38 -16.75 7.04
C PRO A 89 1.91 -18.21 6.85
N LEU A 90 0.64 -18.48 7.17
CA LEU A 90 0.05 -19.82 7.05
C LEU A 90 -0.47 -20.13 5.65
N LEU A 91 -0.65 -19.11 4.82
CA LEU A 91 -1.08 -19.25 3.43
C LEU A 91 0.13 -19.48 2.52
N SER A 92 -0.08 -20.19 1.41
CA SER A 92 0.92 -20.33 0.37
C SER A 92 1.27 -18.98 -0.27
N VAL A 93 2.38 -18.93 -1.02
CA VAL A 93 2.72 -17.76 -1.85
C VAL A 93 1.57 -17.43 -2.79
N GLU A 94 1.01 -18.44 -3.47
CA GLU A 94 -0.12 -18.25 -4.38
C GLU A 94 -1.35 -17.69 -3.66
N GLU A 95 -1.72 -18.24 -2.51
CA GLU A 95 -2.87 -17.78 -1.71
C GLU A 95 -2.66 -16.35 -1.20
N ASN A 96 -1.44 -16.00 -0.81
CA ASN A 96 -1.07 -14.63 -0.46
C ASN A 96 -1.30 -13.68 -1.64
N LEU A 97 -0.82 -14.01 -2.84
CA LEU A 97 -1.03 -13.19 -4.03
C LEU A 97 -2.52 -13.04 -4.35
N ARG A 98 -3.28 -14.14 -4.32
CA ARG A 98 -4.73 -14.16 -4.57
C ARG A 98 -5.53 -13.34 -3.56
N SER A 99 -5.02 -13.12 -2.34
CA SER A 99 -5.69 -12.24 -1.37
C SER A 99 -5.82 -10.78 -1.85
N GLY A 100 -4.95 -10.34 -2.78
CA GLY A 100 -5.04 -9.03 -3.43
C GLY A 100 -6.29 -8.84 -4.30
N TYR A 101 -6.96 -9.93 -4.71
CA TYR A 101 -8.18 -9.89 -5.53
C TYR A 101 -9.39 -9.22 -4.86
N ALA A 102 -9.33 -8.96 -3.56
CA ALA A 102 -10.43 -8.33 -2.82
C ALA A 102 -10.81 -6.93 -3.36
N ALA A 103 -9.84 -6.22 -3.96
CA ALA A 103 -10.07 -4.91 -4.57
C ALA A 103 -10.56 -4.98 -6.03
N LEU A 104 -10.55 -6.17 -6.65
CA LEU A 104 -10.75 -6.35 -8.09
C LEU A 104 -12.11 -6.96 -8.45
N ARG A 105 -12.58 -6.64 -9.67
CA ARG A 105 -13.74 -7.32 -10.28
C ARG A 105 -13.39 -8.76 -10.58
N ARG A 106 -14.38 -9.65 -10.68
CA ARG A 106 -14.15 -11.08 -10.93
C ARG A 106 -13.36 -11.36 -12.21
N THR A 107 -13.62 -10.61 -13.27
CA THR A 107 -12.94 -10.70 -14.57
C THR A 107 -11.46 -10.35 -14.52
N GLU A 108 -11.04 -9.65 -13.47
CA GLU A 108 -9.69 -9.16 -13.26
C GLU A 108 -8.89 -10.07 -12.30
N ARG A 109 -9.48 -11.17 -11.78
CA ARG A 109 -8.85 -12.02 -10.77
C ARG A 109 -7.88 -13.03 -11.38
N PHE A 110 -6.71 -12.55 -11.76
CA PHE A 110 -5.57 -13.35 -12.18
C PHE A 110 -4.27 -12.65 -11.74
N ILE A 111 -3.18 -13.42 -11.66
CA ILE A 111 -1.84 -12.89 -11.40
C ILE A 111 -1.22 -12.65 -12.78
N GLU A 112 -0.78 -11.42 -13.05
CA GLU A 112 -0.09 -11.07 -14.29
C GLU A 112 1.32 -11.68 -14.31
N ASP A 113 1.77 -12.12 -15.49
CA ASP A 113 3.10 -12.70 -15.67
C ASP A 113 4.21 -11.71 -15.24
N GLU A 114 3.98 -10.41 -15.40
CA GLU A 114 4.88 -9.34 -14.96
C GLU A 114 5.22 -9.44 -13.46
N VAL A 115 4.30 -9.93 -12.62
CA VAL A 115 4.59 -10.15 -11.19
C VAL A 115 5.71 -11.17 -11.00
N PHE A 116 5.73 -12.22 -11.83
CA PHE A 116 6.78 -13.23 -11.79
C PHE A 116 8.03 -12.81 -12.55
N ASP A 117 7.93 -11.93 -13.54
CA ASP A 117 9.11 -11.33 -14.18
C ASP A 117 9.87 -10.44 -13.19
N LEU A 118 9.14 -9.66 -12.36
CA LEU A 118 9.71 -8.83 -11.29
C LEU A 118 10.23 -9.67 -10.11
N PHE A 119 9.53 -10.77 -9.77
CA PHE A 119 9.88 -11.63 -8.63
C PHE A 119 9.94 -13.12 -9.01
N PRO A 120 10.92 -13.57 -9.81
CA PRO A 120 10.96 -14.93 -10.35
C PRO A 120 10.93 -16.02 -9.28
N VAL A 121 11.60 -15.76 -8.15
CA VAL A 121 11.65 -16.71 -7.01
C VAL A 121 10.27 -17.07 -6.45
N LEU A 122 9.27 -16.18 -6.59
CA LEU A 122 7.91 -16.48 -6.12
C LEU A 122 7.23 -17.54 -7.00
N LYS A 123 7.58 -17.60 -8.30
CA LYS A 123 7.04 -18.60 -9.24
C LYS A 123 7.47 -20.01 -8.84
N ASP A 124 8.73 -20.18 -8.47
CA ASP A 124 9.29 -21.46 -7.99
C ASP A 124 8.74 -21.87 -6.62
N MET A 125 8.19 -20.90 -5.87
CA MET A 125 7.75 -21.08 -4.48
C MET A 125 6.24 -20.98 -4.28
N LEU A 126 5.43 -21.02 -5.36
CA LEU A 126 3.97 -20.84 -5.30
C LEU A 126 3.28 -21.67 -4.21
N ARG A 127 3.73 -22.91 -4.01
CA ARG A 127 3.16 -23.86 -3.05
C ARG A 127 3.76 -23.76 -1.64
N ARG A 128 4.86 -23.04 -1.45
CA ARG A 128 5.49 -22.85 -0.12
C ARG A 128 4.64 -21.90 0.70
N ARG A 129 4.62 -22.09 2.02
CA ARG A 129 3.95 -21.16 2.94
C ARG A 129 4.73 -19.86 3.03
N GLY A 130 4.02 -18.74 3.15
CA GLY A 130 4.63 -17.41 3.28
C GLY A 130 5.58 -17.31 4.48
N GLY A 131 5.27 -18.01 5.58
CA GLY A 131 6.12 -18.05 6.77
C GLY A 131 7.47 -18.75 6.58
N ASP A 132 7.58 -19.65 5.61
CA ASP A 132 8.79 -20.43 5.34
C ASP A 132 9.78 -19.69 4.40
N LEU A 133 9.38 -18.50 3.94
CA LEU A 133 10.20 -17.64 3.10
C LEU A 133 11.21 -16.84 3.92
N SER A 134 12.37 -16.54 3.33
CA SER A 134 13.33 -15.61 3.92
C SER A 134 12.73 -14.19 4.03
N GLY A 135 13.27 -13.35 4.91
CA GLY A 135 12.76 -11.98 5.08
C GLY A 135 12.74 -11.15 3.78
N GLY A 136 13.70 -11.36 2.88
CA GLY A 136 13.73 -10.73 1.56
C GLY A 136 12.63 -11.26 0.63
N GLN A 137 12.40 -12.57 0.62
CA GLN A 137 11.33 -13.20 -0.15
C GLN A 137 9.94 -12.78 0.37
N GLN A 138 9.77 -12.63 1.70
CA GLN A 138 8.54 -12.10 2.28
C GLN A 138 8.30 -10.64 1.86
N GLN A 139 9.35 -9.84 1.72
CA GLN A 139 9.24 -8.47 1.21
C GLN A 139 8.78 -8.46 -0.24
N GLN A 140 9.37 -9.31 -1.08
CA GLN A 140 8.96 -9.48 -2.48
C GLN A 140 7.50 -9.93 -2.57
N LEU A 141 7.08 -10.91 -1.75
CA LEU A 141 5.69 -11.37 -1.70
C LEU A 141 4.72 -10.25 -1.29
N ALA A 142 5.09 -9.40 -0.33
CA ALA A 142 4.25 -8.28 0.09
C ALA A 142 4.08 -7.23 -1.02
N ILE A 143 5.14 -6.95 -1.79
CA ILE A 143 5.09 -6.05 -2.95
C ILE A 143 4.27 -6.68 -4.08
N ALA A 144 4.55 -7.94 -4.41
CA ALA A 144 3.82 -8.70 -5.44
C ALA A 144 2.31 -8.74 -5.16
N ARG A 145 1.90 -8.98 -3.90
CA ARG A 145 0.50 -8.96 -3.49
C ARG A 145 -0.15 -7.57 -3.69
N ALA A 146 0.60 -6.49 -3.47
CA ALA A 146 0.12 -5.14 -3.75
C ALA A 146 -0.02 -4.88 -5.26
N LEU A 147 0.91 -5.38 -6.08
CA LEU A 147 0.83 -5.27 -7.55
C LEU A 147 -0.34 -6.05 -8.15
N VAL A 148 -0.71 -7.21 -7.57
CA VAL A 148 -1.89 -7.97 -7.97
C VAL A 148 -3.18 -7.15 -7.85
N MET A 149 -3.21 -6.10 -7.03
CA MET A 149 -4.37 -5.19 -6.94
C MET A 149 -4.50 -4.23 -8.15
N ARG A 150 -3.55 -4.25 -9.09
CA ARG A 150 -3.43 -3.31 -10.22
C ARG A 150 -3.50 -1.84 -9.77
N PRO A 151 -2.59 -1.41 -8.88
CA PRO A 151 -2.54 -0.03 -8.45
C PRO A 151 -2.20 0.91 -9.62
N ARG A 152 -2.54 2.18 -9.46
CA ARG A 152 -2.32 3.25 -10.45
C ARG A 152 -1.41 4.34 -9.91
#